data_AF-A0A943EA03-F1
#
_entry.id   AF-A0A943EA03-F1
#
_cell.length_a   1.000
_cell.length_b   1.000
_cell.length_c   1.000
_cell.angle_alpha   90.00
_cell.angle_beta   90.00
_cell.angle_gamma   90.00
#
_symmetry.space_group_name_H-M   'P 1'
#
loop_
_entity.id
_entity.type
_entity.pdbx_description
1 polymer ?
#
loop_
_entity_poly.entity_id
_entity_poly.type
_entity_poly.pdbx_seq_one_letter_code
_entity_poly.pdbx_strand_id
1 'polypeptide(L)'
;MGATDAMKKAAITKLMNYLLADPEKNINKIMDTLEPLLPKSLFPSQRESIRNAIEQKNNWYQLIMKIMTDINPEVRDDLLKTFVIDANLLAWTQQEKSRKKYECNIPWAILLDPTSACNLHCTGCWAADYGNALNLSYDDIDSIITQGKELGVHIYIYTGGEPLVRKKDLIKLCEAHPDCAFLCFTNATLIDEEFCQEMIRVKNFVPAISAEGDEASTDSRRGEGTYQKVDEAMDLLRSHGLPFGVSICYTSVNSDSVTSEEYIDWLIDKGALFAWIFTYMPVGKDSPTDLMPTPEQREKLYLFNDKMRQTKPLFTLDFQHDGEYVGGCIAGGRRYLHINAAGDVEPCVFIHYSNANIHDSTLLDCLRSPIFMEYYHEQPFNDNYMRPCPMLENPECLEYMVAESGAHSTDLVAQESAEELCAKTKPAAEAWAPVAERLWTDKEGPRVKNRERDNIGMAETDIAKFKKDGRVIRGAWDPERDPRSAIAQKTEASK
;
A
#
# COMPACT_ATOMS: atom_id res chain seq x y z
N MET A 1 -7.74 24.30 -9.58
CA MET A 1 -6.56 24.88 -8.87
C MET A 1 -6.72 26.39 -8.75
N GLY A 2 -6.40 26.97 -7.58
CA GLY A 2 -6.33 28.42 -7.42
C GLY A 2 -5.01 29.00 -7.96
N ALA A 3 -4.94 30.32 -8.20
CA ALA A 3 -3.74 30.99 -8.73
C ALA A 3 -2.48 30.74 -7.87
N THR A 4 -2.64 30.65 -6.54
CA THR A 4 -1.55 30.37 -5.61
C THR A 4 -1.00 28.94 -5.75
N ASP A 5 -1.84 27.95 -6.02
CA ASP A 5 -1.40 26.55 -6.17
C ASP A 5 -0.67 26.34 -7.50
N ALA A 6 -1.13 27.03 -8.57
CA ALA A 6 -0.43 27.03 -9.85
C ALA A 6 0.97 27.65 -9.74
N MET A 7 1.12 28.76 -9.00
CA MET A 7 2.43 29.37 -8.73
C MET A 7 3.35 28.44 -7.92
N LYS A 8 2.82 27.79 -6.88
CA LYS A 8 3.57 26.80 -6.09
C LYS A 8 4.02 25.63 -6.96
N LYS A 9 3.12 25.06 -7.76
CA LYS A 9 3.44 23.98 -8.70
C LYS A 9 4.58 24.38 -9.64
N ALA A 10 4.51 25.56 -10.23
CA ALA A 10 5.56 26.06 -11.12
C ALA A 10 6.91 26.23 -10.41
N ALA A 11 6.92 26.77 -9.18
CA ALA A 11 8.13 26.93 -8.38
C ALA A 11 8.78 25.58 -8.02
N ILE A 12 7.98 24.63 -7.52
CA ILE A 12 8.46 23.28 -7.17
C ILE A 12 8.93 22.53 -8.43
N THR A 13 8.23 22.66 -9.55
CA THR A 13 8.63 22.04 -10.83
C THR A 13 9.98 22.59 -11.29
N LYS A 14 10.20 23.91 -11.21
CA LYS A 14 11.50 24.51 -11.53
C LYS A 14 12.62 23.99 -10.62
N LEU A 15 12.32 23.80 -9.33
CA LEU A 15 13.25 23.25 -8.37
C LEU A 15 13.58 21.78 -8.66
N MET A 16 12.58 20.97 -9.03
CA MET A 16 12.78 19.59 -9.49
C MET A 16 13.61 19.53 -10.77
N ASN A 17 13.35 20.38 -11.76
CA ASN A 17 14.17 20.44 -12.97
C ASN A 17 15.63 20.84 -12.66
N TYR A 18 15.84 21.72 -11.68
CA TYR A 18 17.18 22.04 -11.19
C TYR A 18 17.85 20.81 -10.58
N LEU A 19 17.16 20.03 -9.73
CA LEU A 19 17.68 18.76 -9.22
C LEU A 19 18.08 17.82 -10.36
N LEU A 20 17.16 17.57 -11.28
CA LEU A 20 17.29 16.55 -12.35
C LEU A 20 18.40 16.88 -13.36
N ALA A 21 18.78 18.15 -13.50
CA ALA A 21 19.87 18.56 -14.39
C ALA A 21 21.26 18.11 -13.92
N ASP A 22 21.49 18.04 -12.60
CA ASP A 22 22.73 17.52 -12.00
C ASP A 22 22.45 17.06 -10.56
N PRO A 23 21.86 15.85 -10.40
CA PRO A 23 21.36 15.38 -9.10
C PRO A 23 22.43 15.40 -8.01
N GLU A 24 23.64 14.92 -8.31
CA GLU A 24 24.72 14.84 -7.32
C GLU A 24 25.15 16.23 -6.81
N LYS A 25 25.25 17.24 -7.69
CA LYS A 25 25.63 18.60 -7.26
C LYS A 25 24.47 19.35 -6.62
N ASN A 26 23.24 19.10 -7.06
CA ASN A 26 22.08 19.93 -6.71
C ASN A 26 21.28 19.40 -5.51
N ILE A 27 21.41 18.12 -5.17
CA ILE A 27 20.65 17.50 -4.06
C ILE A 27 20.89 18.17 -2.71
N ASN A 28 22.10 18.66 -2.44
CA ASN A 28 22.41 19.33 -1.16
C ASN A 28 21.66 20.66 -0.95
N LYS A 29 21.17 21.30 -2.02
CA LYS A 29 20.43 22.57 -1.94
C LYS A 29 18.92 22.38 -2.01
N ILE A 30 18.46 21.17 -2.33
CA ILE A 30 17.06 20.93 -2.69
C ILE A 30 16.14 21.13 -1.49
N MET A 31 16.52 20.56 -0.35
CA MET A 31 15.69 20.57 0.85
C MET A 31 15.56 21.98 1.41
N ASP A 32 16.65 22.74 1.44
CA ASP A 32 16.67 24.12 1.95
C ASP A 32 15.87 25.09 1.07
N THR A 33 15.78 24.80 -0.23
CA THR A 33 14.98 25.60 -1.18
C THR A 33 13.51 25.18 -1.18
N LEU A 34 13.22 23.90 -0.96
CA LEU A 34 11.86 23.35 -0.93
C LEU A 34 11.12 23.71 0.36
N GLU A 35 11.83 23.69 1.49
CA GLU A 35 11.27 23.86 2.84
C GLU A 35 10.44 25.15 3.01
N PRO A 36 10.89 26.33 2.56
CA PRO A 36 10.09 27.56 2.66
C PRO A 36 8.83 27.57 1.79
N LEU A 37 8.73 26.68 0.79
CA LEU A 37 7.59 26.61 -0.14
C LEU A 37 6.44 25.74 0.40
N LEU A 38 6.71 24.93 1.41
CA LEU A 38 5.78 23.92 1.94
C LEU A 38 5.36 24.23 3.38
N PRO A 39 4.12 23.88 3.79
CA PRO A 39 3.74 23.91 5.20
C PRO A 39 4.69 23.05 6.05
N LYS A 40 5.01 23.51 7.26
CA LYS A 40 5.87 22.75 8.20
C LYS A 40 5.26 21.39 8.59
N SER A 41 3.93 21.27 8.60
CA SER A 41 3.22 20.03 8.91
C SER A 41 3.19 19.03 7.75
N LEU A 42 3.60 19.43 6.53
CA LEU A 42 3.59 18.54 5.38
C LEU A 42 4.81 17.62 5.41
N PHE A 43 4.57 16.35 5.74
CA PHE A 43 5.54 15.24 5.75
C PHE A 43 6.85 15.53 6.52
N PRO A 44 6.79 16.01 7.78
CA PRO A 44 7.98 16.42 8.52
C PRO A 44 8.99 15.28 8.69
N SER A 45 8.52 14.08 9.05
CA SER A 45 9.40 12.91 9.23
C SER A 45 10.07 12.48 7.93
N GLN A 46 9.34 12.45 6.81
CA GLN A 46 9.89 12.04 5.52
C GLN A 46 10.93 13.05 5.04
N ARG A 47 10.68 14.35 5.24
CA ARG A 47 11.63 15.41 4.89
C ARG A 47 12.90 15.32 5.73
N GLU A 48 12.79 15.03 7.03
CA GLU A 48 13.94 14.78 7.89
C GLU A 48 14.72 13.53 7.45
N SER A 49 14.03 12.42 7.14
CA SER A 49 14.67 11.21 6.62
C SER A 49 15.43 11.45 5.31
N ILE A 50 14.85 12.20 4.37
CA ILE A 50 15.52 12.58 3.12
C ILE A 50 16.75 13.44 3.40
N ARG A 51 16.64 14.44 4.28
CA ARG A 51 17.77 15.28 4.68
C ARG A 51 18.91 14.44 5.28
N ASN A 52 18.59 13.57 6.23
CA ASN A 52 19.56 12.67 6.85
C ASN A 52 20.21 11.75 5.83
N ALA A 53 19.45 11.22 4.86
CA ALA A 53 19.99 10.42 3.78
C ALA A 53 21.04 11.20 2.97
N ILE A 54 20.71 12.43 2.56
CA ILE A 54 21.60 13.31 1.79
C ILE A 54 22.87 13.65 2.57
N GLU A 55 22.74 14.06 3.83
CA GLU A 55 23.87 14.48 4.67
C GLU A 55 24.82 13.33 5.00
N GLN A 56 24.27 12.15 5.31
CA GLN A 56 25.06 10.98 5.68
C GLN A 56 25.53 10.16 4.47
N LYS A 57 24.96 10.41 3.28
CA LYS A 57 25.14 9.59 2.08
C LYS A 57 24.95 8.09 2.32
N ASN A 58 23.97 7.76 3.17
CA ASN A 58 23.66 6.38 3.57
C ASN A 58 22.99 5.56 2.45
N ASN A 59 22.52 4.35 2.75
CA ASN A 59 21.85 3.46 1.79
C ASN A 59 20.65 4.12 1.08
N TRP A 60 19.91 5.01 1.75
CA TRP A 60 18.81 5.75 1.12
C TRP A 60 19.28 6.77 0.10
N TYR A 61 20.43 7.42 0.34
CA TYR A 61 21.06 8.26 -0.68
C TYR A 61 21.48 7.45 -1.90
N GLN A 62 22.00 6.23 -1.70
CA GLN A 62 22.34 5.34 -2.82
C GLN A 62 21.10 4.99 -3.64
N LEU A 63 19.97 4.68 -2.99
CA LEU A 63 18.71 4.43 -3.69
C LEU A 63 18.21 5.69 -4.43
N ILE A 64 18.27 6.87 -3.81
CA ILE A 64 17.92 8.14 -4.47
C ILE A 64 18.81 8.34 -5.70
N MET A 65 20.11 8.11 -5.59
CA MET A 65 21.03 8.27 -6.72
C MET A 65 20.75 7.25 -7.82
N LYS A 66 20.48 5.98 -7.48
CA LYS A 66 20.07 4.95 -8.45
C LYS A 66 18.84 5.38 -9.26
N ILE A 67 17.82 5.91 -8.60
CA ILE A 67 16.63 6.48 -9.26
C ILE A 67 17.03 7.63 -10.21
N MET A 68 17.99 8.46 -9.78
CA MET A 68 18.43 9.61 -10.56
C MET A 68 19.34 9.23 -11.74
N THR A 69 20.09 8.14 -11.68
CA THR A 69 21.12 7.80 -12.68
C THR A 69 20.73 6.67 -13.61
N ASP A 70 19.98 5.68 -13.12
CA ASP A 70 19.79 4.40 -13.82
C ASP A 70 18.44 4.33 -14.55
N ILE A 71 17.50 5.19 -14.17
CA ILE A 71 16.18 5.26 -14.81
C ILE A 71 16.27 6.15 -16.05
N ASN A 72 15.60 5.74 -17.12
CA ASN A 72 15.42 6.50 -18.36
C ASN A 72 15.00 7.95 -18.03
N PRO A 73 15.77 8.97 -18.43
CA PRO A 73 15.53 10.36 -18.03
C PRO A 73 14.13 10.88 -18.36
N GLU A 74 13.55 10.46 -19.49
CA GLU A 74 12.20 10.90 -19.87
C GLU A 74 11.13 10.35 -18.93
N VAL A 75 11.24 9.06 -18.57
CA VAL A 75 10.32 8.41 -17.64
C VAL A 75 10.54 8.95 -16.23
N ARG A 76 11.80 8.99 -15.79
CA ARG A 76 12.22 9.49 -14.47
C ARG A 76 11.66 10.88 -14.19
N ASP A 77 11.87 11.82 -15.11
CA ASP A 77 11.56 13.23 -14.87
C ASP A 77 10.06 13.45 -14.68
N ASP A 78 9.23 12.82 -15.52
CA ASP A 78 7.79 13.00 -15.48
C ASP A 78 7.14 12.17 -14.38
N LEU A 79 7.62 10.95 -14.13
CA LEU A 79 7.17 10.13 -13.00
C LEU A 79 7.49 10.81 -11.66
N LEU A 80 8.71 11.36 -11.48
CA LEU A 80 9.08 12.06 -10.24
C LEU A 80 8.25 13.33 -10.02
N LYS A 81 7.99 14.12 -11.07
CA LYS A 81 7.11 15.29 -10.96
C LYS A 81 5.69 14.87 -10.58
N THR A 82 5.14 13.86 -11.23
CA THR A 82 3.80 13.34 -10.95
C THR A 82 3.71 12.82 -9.51
N PHE A 83 4.65 11.97 -9.10
CA PHE A 83 4.64 11.37 -7.78
C PHE A 83 4.89 12.40 -6.66
N VAL A 84 5.95 13.22 -6.77
CA VAL A 84 6.33 14.16 -5.70
C VAL A 84 5.37 15.35 -5.66
N ILE A 85 5.05 15.96 -6.80
CA ILE A 85 4.32 17.22 -6.84
C ILE A 85 2.81 16.96 -6.82
N ASP A 86 2.31 16.24 -7.81
CA ASP A 86 0.88 16.08 -8.03
C ASP A 86 0.27 15.14 -6.99
N ALA A 87 0.83 13.94 -6.84
CA ALA A 87 0.28 12.89 -5.98
C ALA A 87 0.60 13.00 -4.48
N ASN A 88 1.50 13.91 -4.09
CA ASN A 88 1.86 14.12 -2.69
C ASN A 88 1.69 15.57 -2.26
N LEU A 89 2.57 16.47 -2.71
CA LEU A 89 2.61 17.84 -2.18
C LEU A 89 1.31 18.63 -2.41
N LEU A 90 0.71 18.52 -3.60
CA LEU A 90 -0.55 19.20 -3.93
C LEU A 90 -1.77 18.37 -3.51
N ALA A 91 -1.79 17.07 -3.84
CA ALA A 91 -2.86 16.15 -3.47
C ALA A 91 -3.19 16.17 -1.98
N TRP A 92 -2.19 16.13 -1.09
CA TRP A 92 -2.42 16.05 0.34
C TRP A 92 -3.25 17.21 0.89
N THR A 93 -2.99 18.42 0.38
CA THR A 93 -3.75 19.62 0.80
C THR A 93 -5.20 19.55 0.35
N GLN A 94 -5.46 19.01 -0.84
CA GLN A 94 -6.82 18.78 -1.36
C GLN A 94 -7.53 17.71 -0.52
N GLN A 95 -6.85 16.59 -0.24
CA GLN A 95 -7.40 15.49 0.55
C GLN A 95 -7.77 15.93 1.97
N GLU A 96 -6.91 16.68 2.67
CA GLU A 96 -7.23 17.21 4.01
C GLU A 96 -8.46 18.12 4.00
N LYS A 97 -8.61 18.97 2.96
CA LYS A 97 -9.83 19.78 2.78
C LYS A 97 -11.06 18.91 2.55
N SER A 98 -10.94 17.87 1.73
CA SER A 98 -12.01 16.92 1.45
C SER A 98 -12.41 16.12 2.69
N ARG A 99 -11.44 15.56 3.45
CA ARG A 99 -11.67 14.86 4.72
C ARG A 99 -12.44 15.73 5.71
N LYS A 100 -12.03 17.01 5.84
CA LYS A 100 -12.71 17.96 6.73
C LYS A 100 -14.10 18.37 6.24
N LYS A 101 -14.27 18.52 4.92
CA LYS A 101 -15.54 18.97 4.30
C LYS A 101 -16.61 17.87 4.36
N TYR A 102 -16.23 16.64 4.04
CA TYR A 102 -17.16 15.53 3.90
C TYR A 102 -17.25 14.66 5.16
N GLU A 103 -16.38 14.90 6.15
CA GLU A 103 -16.29 14.15 7.41
C GLU A 103 -16.19 12.63 7.20
N CYS A 104 -15.40 12.24 6.19
CA CYS A 104 -15.09 10.85 5.88
C CYS A 104 -13.60 10.71 5.55
N ASN A 105 -13.15 9.46 5.45
CA ASN A 105 -11.83 9.15 4.94
C ASN A 105 -11.71 9.54 3.45
N ILE A 106 -10.51 9.98 3.04
CA ILE A 106 -10.16 10.24 1.63
C ILE A 106 -8.81 9.56 1.38
N PRO A 107 -8.72 8.62 0.44
CA PRO A 107 -7.51 7.83 0.27
C PRO A 107 -6.40 8.61 -0.42
N TRP A 108 -5.18 8.11 -0.28
CA TRP A 108 -4.02 8.52 -1.08
C TRP A 108 -3.93 7.75 -2.40
N ALA A 109 -4.30 6.47 -2.37
CA ALA A 109 -4.33 5.59 -3.54
C ALA A 109 -5.65 4.83 -3.65
N ILE A 110 -6.06 4.49 -4.86
CA ILE A 110 -7.18 3.58 -5.11
C ILE A 110 -6.63 2.31 -5.76
N LEU A 111 -6.94 1.15 -5.15
CA LEU A 111 -6.66 -0.16 -5.73
C LEU A 111 -7.86 -0.58 -6.56
N LEU A 112 -7.61 -1.08 -7.78
CA LEU A 112 -8.65 -1.47 -8.73
C LEU A 112 -8.30 -2.82 -9.31
N ASP A 113 -9.31 -3.65 -9.50
CA ASP A 113 -9.23 -4.89 -10.25
C ASP A 113 -9.85 -4.67 -11.63
N PRO A 114 -9.06 -4.38 -12.69
CA PRO A 114 -9.63 -4.11 -14.01
C PRO A 114 -10.35 -5.33 -14.60
N THR A 115 -9.98 -6.53 -14.15
CA THR A 115 -10.49 -7.81 -14.61
C THR A 115 -10.32 -8.87 -13.53
N SER A 116 -11.14 -9.91 -13.55
CA SER A 116 -10.86 -11.14 -12.78
C SER A 116 -9.93 -12.10 -13.54
N ALA A 117 -9.73 -11.90 -14.85
CA ALA A 117 -9.01 -12.85 -15.69
C ALA A 117 -7.50 -12.89 -15.38
N CYS A 118 -6.98 -14.09 -15.10
CA CYS A 118 -5.55 -14.34 -14.92
C CYS A 118 -5.07 -15.46 -15.84
N ASN A 119 -3.83 -15.36 -16.30
CA ASN A 119 -3.18 -16.39 -17.10
C ASN A 119 -2.36 -17.40 -16.28
N LEU A 120 -2.44 -17.33 -14.94
CA LEU A 120 -1.89 -18.29 -13.97
C LEU A 120 -2.97 -18.71 -12.96
N HIS A 121 -2.75 -19.83 -12.26
CA HIS A 121 -3.62 -20.35 -11.20
C HIS A 121 -2.79 -20.63 -9.95
N CYS A 122 -2.39 -19.57 -9.26
CA CYS A 122 -1.44 -19.67 -8.15
C CYS A 122 -2.09 -20.30 -6.91
N THR A 123 -1.36 -21.15 -6.19
CA THR A 123 -1.83 -21.74 -4.91
C THR A 123 -2.14 -20.63 -3.88
N GLY A 124 -3.34 -20.68 -3.30
CA GLY A 124 -3.80 -19.71 -2.28
C GLY A 124 -4.13 -18.32 -2.83
N CYS A 125 -4.49 -18.20 -4.12
CA CYS A 125 -4.81 -16.92 -4.74
C CYS A 125 -6.32 -16.69 -4.81
N TRP A 126 -6.84 -15.76 -4.01
CA TRP A 126 -8.24 -15.35 -4.08
C TRP A 126 -8.61 -14.74 -5.45
N ALA A 127 -7.70 -13.95 -6.05
CA ALA A 127 -7.99 -13.21 -7.27
C ALA A 127 -8.07 -14.07 -8.55
N ALA A 128 -7.29 -15.15 -8.62
CA ALA A 128 -7.26 -16.03 -9.80
C ALA A 128 -8.43 -17.03 -9.84
N ASP A 129 -9.05 -17.28 -8.68
CA ASP A 129 -10.16 -18.23 -8.56
C ASP A 129 -11.49 -17.66 -9.06
N TYR A 130 -11.58 -16.33 -9.26
CA TYR A 130 -12.75 -15.62 -9.78
C TYR A 130 -13.06 -15.83 -11.27
N GLY A 131 -12.29 -16.65 -11.98
CA GLY A 131 -12.49 -16.92 -13.41
C GLY A 131 -12.24 -15.69 -14.30
N ASN A 132 -12.73 -15.69 -15.55
CA ASN A 132 -12.38 -14.68 -16.57
C ASN A 132 -13.53 -13.77 -17.02
N ALA A 133 -14.65 -13.75 -16.30
CA ALA A 133 -15.90 -13.16 -16.79
C ALA A 133 -16.14 -11.71 -16.36
N LEU A 134 -15.48 -11.22 -15.30
CA LEU A 134 -15.79 -9.92 -14.68
C LEU A 134 -14.75 -8.87 -15.04
N ASN A 135 -15.22 -7.67 -15.38
CA ASN A 135 -14.43 -6.60 -15.97
C ASN A 135 -15.10 -5.25 -15.69
N LEU A 136 -14.35 -4.32 -15.10
CA LEU A 136 -14.68 -2.90 -15.17
C LEU A 136 -14.48 -2.42 -16.61
N SER A 137 -15.42 -1.68 -17.19
CA SER A 137 -15.21 -1.12 -18.52
C SER A 137 -14.10 -0.05 -18.49
N TYR A 138 -13.55 0.31 -19.66
CA TYR A 138 -12.62 1.45 -19.75
C TYR A 138 -13.25 2.72 -19.17
N ASP A 139 -14.53 2.95 -19.48
CA ASP A 139 -15.26 4.15 -19.04
C ASP A 139 -15.51 4.14 -17.52
N ASP A 140 -15.72 2.97 -16.91
CA ASP A 140 -15.81 2.86 -15.44
C ASP A 140 -14.50 3.29 -14.78
N ILE A 141 -13.36 2.78 -15.28
CA ILE A 141 -12.04 3.10 -14.70
C ILE A 141 -11.67 4.57 -14.93
N ASP A 142 -11.92 5.12 -16.13
CA ASP A 142 -11.73 6.55 -16.43
C ASP A 142 -12.59 7.45 -15.53
N SER A 143 -13.85 7.06 -15.29
CA SER A 143 -14.75 7.74 -14.36
C SER A 143 -14.24 7.70 -12.92
N ILE A 144 -13.77 6.53 -12.45
CA ILE A 144 -13.18 6.38 -11.11
C ILE A 144 -11.96 7.30 -10.96
N ILE A 145 -11.06 7.32 -11.94
CA ILE A 145 -9.86 8.17 -11.90
C ILE A 145 -10.25 9.65 -11.89
N THR A 146 -11.22 10.03 -12.73
CA THR A 146 -11.72 11.41 -12.79
C THR A 146 -12.30 11.85 -11.44
N GLN A 147 -13.18 11.04 -10.83
CA GLN A 147 -13.75 11.32 -9.51
C GLN A 147 -12.68 11.32 -8.41
N GLY A 148 -11.73 10.40 -8.45
CA GLY A 148 -10.60 10.33 -7.52
C GLY A 148 -9.77 11.61 -7.54
N LYS A 149 -9.46 12.13 -8.73
CA LYS A 149 -8.72 13.40 -8.88
C LYS A 149 -9.46 14.60 -8.27
N GLU A 150 -10.78 14.64 -8.34
CA GLU A 150 -11.57 15.70 -7.68
C GLU A 150 -11.39 15.69 -6.15
N LEU A 151 -11.20 14.50 -5.57
CA LEU A 151 -10.92 14.28 -4.16
C LEU A 151 -9.43 14.44 -3.80
N GLY A 152 -8.54 14.52 -4.80
CA GLY A 152 -7.10 14.63 -4.64
C GLY A 152 -6.36 13.29 -4.69
N VAL A 153 -6.93 12.26 -5.31
CA VAL A 153 -6.29 10.95 -5.52
C VAL A 153 -5.62 10.93 -6.89
N HIS A 154 -4.31 10.63 -6.91
CA HIS A 154 -3.49 10.60 -8.13
C HIS A 154 -2.66 9.32 -8.24
N ILE A 155 -2.81 8.38 -7.30
CA ILE A 155 -2.15 7.08 -7.34
C ILE A 155 -3.22 6.01 -7.54
N TYR A 156 -3.06 5.22 -8.60
CA TYR A 156 -3.96 4.11 -8.90
C TYR A 156 -3.13 2.84 -9.00
N ILE A 157 -3.58 1.79 -8.33
CA ILE A 157 -2.86 0.54 -8.22
C ILE A 157 -3.72 -0.56 -8.80
N TYR A 158 -3.29 -1.14 -9.92
CA TYR A 158 -4.00 -2.25 -10.55
C TYR A 158 -3.59 -3.58 -9.90
N THR A 159 -4.61 -4.36 -9.54
CA THR A 159 -4.56 -5.70 -8.97
C THR A 159 -5.58 -6.58 -9.72
N GLY A 160 -5.97 -7.75 -9.22
CA GLY A 160 -7.14 -8.50 -9.69
C GLY A 160 -6.99 -9.15 -11.05
N GLY A 161 -7.23 -10.46 -11.10
CA GLY A 161 -6.70 -11.27 -12.18
C GLY A 161 -5.21 -10.96 -12.43
N GLU A 162 -4.82 -10.98 -13.71
CA GLU A 162 -3.59 -10.37 -14.20
C GLU A 162 -3.94 -9.08 -14.97
N PRO A 163 -3.65 -7.88 -14.42
CA PRO A 163 -4.02 -6.62 -15.07
C PRO A 163 -3.45 -6.47 -16.48
N LEU A 164 -2.25 -7.01 -16.76
CA LEU A 164 -1.61 -6.88 -18.07
C LEU A 164 -2.32 -7.67 -19.18
N VAL A 165 -3.30 -8.54 -18.86
CA VAL A 165 -4.26 -9.06 -19.85
C VAL A 165 -5.00 -7.91 -20.54
N ARG A 166 -5.18 -6.79 -19.83
CA ARG A 166 -5.80 -5.54 -20.33
C ARG A 166 -4.79 -4.42 -20.58
N LYS A 167 -3.51 -4.74 -20.83
CA LYS A 167 -2.43 -3.73 -20.97
C LYS A 167 -2.76 -2.58 -21.94
N LYS A 168 -3.50 -2.83 -23.02
CA LYS A 168 -3.93 -1.78 -23.97
C LYS A 168 -4.87 -0.75 -23.35
N ASP A 169 -5.83 -1.17 -22.54
CA ASP A 169 -6.74 -0.27 -21.83
C ASP A 169 -5.99 0.53 -20.78
N LEU A 170 -5.13 -0.14 -20.00
CA LEU A 170 -4.34 0.49 -18.94
C LEU A 170 -3.40 1.57 -19.50
N ILE A 171 -2.72 1.30 -20.61
CA ILE A 171 -1.87 2.27 -21.29
C ILE A 171 -2.68 3.46 -21.83
N LYS A 172 -3.90 3.22 -22.34
CA LYS A 172 -4.79 4.30 -22.77
C LYS A 172 -5.25 5.17 -21.60
N LEU A 173 -5.47 4.60 -20.41
CA LEU A 173 -5.77 5.36 -19.18
C LEU A 173 -4.56 6.18 -18.71
N CYS A 174 -3.35 5.62 -18.81
CA CYS A 174 -2.11 6.35 -18.54
C CYS A 174 -1.98 7.61 -19.39
N GLU A 175 -2.30 7.51 -20.69
CA GLU A 175 -2.28 8.62 -21.64
C GLU A 175 -3.39 9.66 -21.35
N ALA A 176 -4.59 9.21 -20.94
CA ALA A 176 -5.69 10.09 -20.58
C ALA A 176 -5.45 10.86 -19.27
N HIS A 177 -4.63 10.32 -18.37
CA HIS A 177 -4.37 10.87 -17.04
C HIS A 177 -2.87 11.01 -16.74
N PRO A 178 -2.13 11.87 -17.48
CA PRO A 178 -0.68 12.05 -17.29
C PRO A 178 -0.32 12.68 -15.94
N ASP A 179 -1.31 13.23 -15.22
CA ASP A 179 -1.19 13.78 -13.87
C ASP A 179 -1.40 12.73 -12.76
N CYS A 180 -1.53 11.45 -13.13
CA CYS A 180 -1.64 10.32 -12.21
C CYS A 180 -0.47 9.36 -12.43
N ALA A 181 -0.07 8.66 -11.36
CA ALA A 181 0.86 7.56 -11.43
C ALA A 181 0.12 6.23 -11.22
N PHE A 182 0.46 5.25 -12.05
CA PHE A 182 -0.17 3.95 -12.11
C PHE A 182 0.84 2.89 -11.69
N LEU A 183 0.50 2.11 -10.68
CA LEU A 183 1.25 0.92 -10.28
C LEU A 183 0.46 -0.33 -10.66
N CYS A 184 1.14 -1.42 -10.99
CA CYS A 184 0.48 -2.67 -11.37
C CYS A 184 1.14 -3.86 -10.69
N PHE A 185 0.40 -4.57 -9.84
CA PHE A 185 0.81 -5.89 -9.40
C PHE A 185 0.64 -6.86 -10.57
N THR A 186 1.72 -7.50 -11.00
CA THR A 186 1.72 -8.37 -12.17
C THR A 186 2.57 -9.61 -11.94
N ASN A 187 2.20 -10.73 -12.57
CA ASN A 187 2.99 -11.94 -12.64
C ASN A 187 4.14 -11.86 -13.67
N ALA A 188 4.30 -10.72 -14.33
CA ALA A 188 5.36 -10.38 -15.29
C ALA A 188 5.37 -11.14 -16.62
N THR A 189 4.57 -12.21 -16.78
CA THR A 189 4.60 -13.07 -17.97
C THR A 189 4.15 -12.39 -19.27
N LEU A 190 3.54 -11.19 -19.17
CA LEU A 190 3.05 -10.39 -20.30
C LEU A 190 3.88 -9.11 -20.53
N ILE A 191 5.00 -8.97 -19.83
CA ILE A 191 5.98 -7.89 -20.04
C ILE A 191 6.86 -8.29 -21.21
N ASP A 192 6.67 -7.59 -22.32
CA ASP A 192 7.40 -7.76 -23.57
C ASP A 192 7.98 -6.41 -24.04
N GLU A 193 8.81 -6.46 -25.09
CA GLU A 193 9.45 -5.28 -25.66
C GLU A 193 8.43 -4.20 -26.06
N GLU A 194 7.30 -4.59 -26.66
CA GLU A 194 6.23 -3.67 -27.04
C GLU A 194 5.67 -2.93 -25.81
N PHE A 195 5.42 -3.65 -24.72
CA PHE A 195 4.94 -3.04 -23.49
C PHE A 195 5.97 -2.11 -22.85
N CYS A 196 7.27 -2.46 -22.88
CA CYS A 196 8.33 -1.56 -22.42
C CYS A 196 8.34 -0.24 -23.20
N GLN A 197 8.16 -0.28 -24.52
CA GLN A 197 8.08 0.94 -25.34
C GLN A 197 6.84 1.79 -24.99
N GLU A 198 5.69 1.15 -24.73
CA GLU A 198 4.50 1.87 -24.27
C GLU A 198 4.71 2.52 -22.89
N MET A 199 5.42 1.86 -21.97
CA MET A 199 5.79 2.46 -20.67
C MET A 199 6.68 3.69 -20.83
N ILE A 200 7.67 3.65 -21.75
CA ILE A 200 8.51 4.81 -22.08
C ILE A 200 7.66 5.95 -22.66
N ARG A 201 6.67 5.61 -23.49
CA ARG A 201 5.77 6.59 -24.10
C ARG A 201 4.89 7.30 -23.08
N VAL A 202 4.26 6.57 -22.15
CA VAL A 202 3.30 7.14 -21.19
C VAL A 202 3.94 7.69 -19.91
N LYS A 203 5.13 7.20 -19.54
CA LYS A 203 6.00 7.75 -18.47
C LYS A 203 5.45 7.71 -17.04
N ASN A 204 4.26 7.17 -16.82
CA ASN A 204 3.57 7.16 -15.54
C ASN A 204 3.07 5.78 -15.09
N PHE A 205 3.63 4.69 -15.64
CA PHE A 205 3.29 3.31 -15.27
C PHE A 205 4.49 2.59 -14.64
N VAL A 206 4.29 1.92 -13.50
CA VAL A 206 5.33 1.24 -12.72
C VAL A 206 4.86 -0.17 -12.34
N PRO A 207 5.46 -1.25 -12.88
CA PRO A 207 5.12 -2.60 -12.45
C PRO A 207 5.72 -2.93 -11.08
N ALA A 208 4.96 -3.69 -10.30
CA ALA A 208 5.38 -4.38 -9.09
C ALA A 208 5.31 -5.88 -9.37
N ILE A 209 6.47 -6.47 -9.66
CA ILE A 209 6.62 -7.83 -10.16
C ILE A 209 6.41 -8.82 -9.02
N SER A 210 5.54 -9.80 -9.22
CA SER A 210 5.33 -10.85 -8.23
C SER A 210 6.50 -11.85 -8.22
N ALA A 211 7.24 -11.92 -7.12
CA ALA A 211 8.34 -12.87 -6.93
C ALA A 211 8.41 -13.30 -5.45
N GLU A 212 8.50 -14.60 -5.17
CA GLU A 212 8.45 -15.15 -3.81
C GLU A 212 9.72 -15.88 -3.41
N GLY A 213 10.84 -15.18 -3.35
CA GLY A 213 12.12 -15.78 -2.96
C GLY A 213 12.83 -16.43 -4.14
N ASP A 214 13.40 -17.60 -3.92
CA ASP A 214 14.10 -18.39 -4.94
C ASP A 214 13.13 -19.05 -5.96
N GLU A 215 13.73 -19.74 -6.93
CA GLU A 215 13.02 -20.45 -7.99
C GLU A 215 12.06 -21.51 -7.42
N ALA A 216 12.52 -22.32 -6.47
CA ALA A 216 11.68 -23.35 -5.86
C ALA A 216 10.46 -22.75 -5.16
N SER A 217 10.65 -21.66 -4.42
CA SER A 217 9.60 -20.98 -3.68
C SER A 217 8.58 -20.31 -4.63
N THR A 218 9.07 -19.61 -5.66
CA THR A 218 8.22 -18.95 -6.66
C THR A 218 7.42 -19.96 -7.48
N ASP A 219 8.08 -20.98 -8.02
CA ASP A 219 7.44 -21.97 -8.89
C ASP A 219 6.48 -22.88 -8.13
N SER A 220 6.79 -23.24 -6.87
CA SER A 220 5.89 -24.07 -6.05
C SER A 220 4.49 -23.46 -5.87
N ARG A 221 4.41 -22.13 -5.91
CA ARG A 221 3.16 -21.40 -5.77
C ARG A 221 2.57 -21.01 -7.12
N ARG A 222 3.39 -20.54 -8.06
CA ARG A 222 2.92 -19.88 -9.29
C ARG A 222 2.91 -20.77 -10.52
N GLY A 223 3.54 -21.93 -10.45
CA GLY A 223 3.70 -22.89 -11.54
C GLY A 223 5.11 -22.89 -12.10
N GLU A 224 5.55 -24.07 -12.56
CA GLU A 224 6.90 -24.32 -13.08
C GLU A 224 7.30 -23.35 -14.21
N GLY A 225 8.52 -22.81 -14.11
CA GLY A 225 9.09 -21.87 -15.06
C GLY A 225 8.60 -20.43 -14.91
N THR A 226 7.86 -20.11 -13.85
CA THR A 226 7.41 -18.73 -13.59
C THR A 226 8.56 -17.86 -13.12
N TYR A 227 9.43 -18.38 -12.25
CA TYR A 227 10.62 -17.68 -11.78
C TYR A 227 11.49 -17.19 -12.93
N GLN A 228 11.72 -18.02 -13.94
CA GLN A 228 12.57 -17.68 -15.08
C GLN A 228 11.96 -16.53 -15.91
N LYS A 229 10.64 -16.54 -16.13
CA LYS A 229 9.93 -15.43 -16.80
C LYS A 229 10.01 -14.13 -16.00
N VAL A 230 9.91 -14.23 -14.68
CA VAL A 230 10.06 -13.10 -13.77
C VAL A 230 11.49 -12.52 -13.86
N ASP A 231 12.50 -13.38 -13.83
CA ASP A 231 13.92 -13.02 -13.94
C ASP A 231 14.22 -12.29 -15.27
N GLU A 232 13.70 -12.81 -16.38
CA GLU A 232 13.81 -12.23 -17.74
C GLU A 232 13.08 -10.87 -17.84
N ALA A 233 11.87 -10.77 -17.29
CA ALA A 233 11.10 -9.53 -17.32
C ALA A 233 11.78 -8.40 -16.51
N MET A 234 12.38 -8.71 -15.37
CA MET A 234 13.16 -7.74 -14.59
C MET A 234 14.38 -7.26 -15.37
N ASP A 235 15.11 -8.16 -16.03
CA ASP A 235 16.25 -7.79 -16.87
C ASP A 235 15.83 -6.91 -18.05
N LEU A 236 14.69 -7.22 -18.68
CA LEU A 236 14.15 -6.42 -19.77
C LEU A 236 13.81 -5.00 -19.31
N LEU A 237 13.06 -4.85 -18.21
CA LEU A 237 12.72 -3.54 -17.63
C LEU A 237 13.97 -2.74 -17.28
N ARG A 238 14.96 -3.39 -16.64
CA ARG A 238 16.24 -2.77 -16.30
C ARG A 238 17.00 -2.32 -17.55
N SER A 239 17.02 -3.11 -18.61
CA SER A 239 17.75 -2.79 -19.85
C SER A 239 17.22 -1.51 -20.54
N HIS A 240 15.94 -1.20 -20.34
CA HIS A 240 15.29 0.02 -20.83
C HIS A 240 15.32 1.19 -19.82
N GLY A 241 15.91 0.99 -18.64
CA GLY A 241 15.90 1.96 -17.55
C GLY A 241 14.48 2.24 -17.03
N LEU A 242 13.58 1.26 -17.08
CA LEU A 242 12.22 1.43 -16.59
C LEU A 242 12.15 1.18 -15.07
N PRO A 243 11.43 2.01 -14.31
CA PRO A 243 11.26 1.80 -12.88
C PRO A 243 10.36 0.59 -12.62
N PHE A 244 10.75 -0.24 -11.67
CA PHE A 244 9.90 -1.30 -11.15
C PHE A 244 10.23 -1.62 -9.70
N GLY A 245 9.33 -2.34 -9.06
CA GLY A 245 9.58 -2.99 -7.78
C GLY A 245 9.06 -4.40 -7.79
N VAL A 246 9.00 -5.00 -6.60
CA VAL A 246 8.54 -6.38 -6.40
C VAL A 246 7.36 -6.40 -5.44
N SER A 247 6.49 -7.38 -5.60
CA SER A 247 5.39 -7.73 -4.70
C SER A 247 5.59 -9.15 -4.23
N ILE A 248 5.64 -9.34 -2.92
CA ILE A 248 5.99 -10.59 -2.27
C ILE A 248 4.81 -10.99 -1.41
N CYS A 249 4.25 -12.17 -1.66
CA CYS A 249 3.32 -12.76 -0.70
C CYS A 249 4.10 -13.69 0.25
N TYR A 250 4.29 -13.24 1.48
CA TYR A 250 5.01 -13.92 2.54
C TYR A 250 4.11 -14.97 3.21
N THR A 251 4.56 -16.22 3.22
CA THR A 251 3.82 -17.40 3.68
C THR A 251 4.65 -18.19 4.69
N SER A 252 4.03 -19.17 5.33
CA SER A 252 4.75 -20.11 6.20
C SER A 252 5.79 -20.96 5.46
N VAL A 253 5.64 -21.18 4.15
CA VAL A 253 6.50 -22.09 3.38
C VAL A 253 7.69 -21.38 2.71
N ASN A 254 7.55 -20.10 2.37
CA ASN A 254 8.62 -19.31 1.74
C ASN A 254 9.35 -18.38 2.74
N SER A 255 9.05 -18.49 4.04
CA SER A 255 9.52 -17.54 5.04
C SER A 255 11.03 -17.37 5.02
N ASP A 256 11.76 -18.47 4.88
CA ASP A 256 13.23 -18.48 4.91
C ASP A 256 13.86 -17.91 3.66
N SER A 257 13.30 -18.23 2.50
CA SER A 257 13.79 -17.72 1.21
C SER A 257 13.60 -16.20 1.09
N VAL A 258 12.41 -15.71 1.45
CA VAL A 258 12.07 -14.28 1.39
C VAL A 258 12.84 -13.45 2.44
N THR A 259 13.14 -14.02 3.61
CA THR A 259 13.92 -13.33 4.66
C THR A 259 15.40 -13.67 4.61
N SER A 260 15.96 -13.78 3.40
CA SER A 260 17.38 -13.96 3.15
C SER A 260 18.01 -12.69 2.57
N GLU A 261 19.25 -12.40 2.97
CA GLU A 261 19.98 -11.26 2.39
C GLU A 261 20.29 -11.48 0.90
N GLU A 262 20.52 -12.74 0.49
CA GLU A 262 20.74 -13.12 -0.90
C GLU A 262 19.57 -12.74 -1.80
N TYR A 263 18.34 -12.99 -1.34
CA TYR A 263 17.15 -12.58 -2.08
C TYR A 263 17.05 -11.05 -2.22
N ILE A 264 17.31 -10.30 -1.15
CA ILE A 264 17.30 -8.84 -1.19
C ILE A 264 18.40 -8.29 -2.11
N ASP A 265 19.58 -8.91 -2.11
CA ASP A 265 20.69 -8.53 -2.98
C ASP A 265 20.36 -8.84 -4.45
N TRP A 266 19.74 -9.99 -4.74
CA TRP A 266 19.22 -10.31 -6.08
C TRP A 266 18.22 -9.26 -6.58
N LEU A 267 17.27 -8.83 -5.74
CA LEU A 267 16.31 -7.76 -6.09
C LEU A 267 17.02 -6.45 -6.46
N ILE A 268 18.02 -6.07 -5.67
CA ILE A 268 18.80 -4.85 -5.90
C ILE A 268 19.59 -4.95 -7.20
N ASP A 269 20.24 -6.08 -7.43
CA ASP A 269 21.05 -6.36 -8.62
C ASP A 269 20.18 -6.38 -9.89
N LYS A 270 18.96 -6.91 -9.81
CA LYS A 270 17.97 -6.87 -10.89
C LYS A 270 17.46 -5.47 -11.18
N GLY A 271 17.61 -4.53 -10.26
CA GLY A 271 17.22 -3.14 -10.47
C GLY A 271 15.96 -2.71 -9.73
N ALA A 272 15.37 -3.58 -8.91
CA ALA A 272 14.19 -3.23 -8.13
C ALA A 272 14.46 -2.02 -7.22
N LEU A 273 13.48 -1.13 -7.15
CA LEU A 273 13.55 0.11 -6.36
C LEU A 273 12.82 -0.01 -5.02
N PHE A 274 11.80 -0.86 -4.98
CA PHE A 274 10.97 -1.13 -3.80
C PHE A 274 10.49 -2.58 -3.79
N ALA A 275 10.08 -3.07 -2.62
CA ALA A 275 9.48 -4.39 -2.45
C ALA A 275 8.30 -4.31 -1.49
N TRP A 276 7.09 -4.56 -1.99
CA TRP A 276 5.90 -4.75 -1.16
C TRP A 276 5.90 -6.15 -0.59
N ILE A 277 5.71 -6.28 0.72
CA ILE A 277 5.64 -7.54 1.43
C ILE A 277 4.25 -7.64 2.05
N PHE A 278 3.47 -8.59 1.55
CA PHE A 278 2.13 -8.91 2.02
C PHE A 278 2.17 -10.24 2.75
N THR A 279 1.88 -10.22 4.05
CA THR A 279 1.62 -11.44 4.80
C THR A 279 0.39 -12.14 4.22
N TYR A 280 0.51 -13.43 3.92
CA TYR A 280 -0.57 -14.24 3.42
C TYR A 280 -1.78 -14.20 4.36
N MET A 281 -2.95 -14.01 3.78
CA MET A 281 -4.24 -13.97 4.47
C MET A 281 -5.17 -15.01 3.84
N PRO A 282 -5.90 -15.83 4.62
CA PRO A 282 -6.73 -16.90 4.09
C PRO A 282 -8.10 -16.36 3.64
N VAL A 283 -8.11 -15.41 2.70
CA VAL A 283 -9.32 -14.79 2.15
C VAL A 283 -9.96 -15.73 1.15
N GLY A 284 -11.27 -16.01 1.30
CA GLY A 284 -12.01 -16.96 0.48
C GLY A 284 -12.32 -18.24 1.25
N LYS A 285 -13.50 -18.83 0.97
CA LYS A 285 -14.09 -19.91 1.76
C LYS A 285 -13.17 -21.11 2.00
N ASP A 286 -12.49 -21.57 0.95
CA ASP A 286 -11.64 -22.76 0.97
C ASP A 286 -10.13 -22.43 1.07
N SER A 287 -9.80 -21.19 1.46
CA SER A 287 -8.41 -20.73 1.46
C SER A 287 -7.55 -21.42 2.52
N PRO A 288 -6.35 -21.92 2.15
CA PRO A 288 -5.52 -22.72 3.04
C PRO A 288 -4.99 -21.89 4.21
N THR A 289 -5.25 -22.33 5.44
CA THR A 289 -4.78 -21.64 6.66
C THR A 289 -3.36 -22.04 7.06
N ASP A 290 -2.86 -23.16 6.56
CA ASP A 290 -1.49 -23.66 6.81
C ASP A 290 -0.42 -22.81 6.12
N LEU A 291 -0.77 -22.01 5.11
CA LEU A 291 0.10 -21.00 4.50
C LEU A 291 0.27 -19.73 5.35
N MET A 292 -0.54 -19.53 6.41
CA MET A 292 -0.40 -18.38 7.30
C MET A 292 0.92 -18.46 8.07
N PRO A 293 1.73 -17.39 8.11
CA PRO A 293 2.96 -17.39 8.89
C PRO A 293 2.71 -17.56 10.40
N THR A 294 3.58 -18.32 11.07
CA THR A 294 3.57 -18.45 12.53
C THR A 294 4.00 -17.15 13.20
N PRO A 295 3.74 -16.95 14.51
CA PRO A 295 4.26 -15.81 15.25
C PRO A 295 5.78 -15.63 15.13
N GLU A 296 6.55 -16.72 15.15
CA GLU A 296 8.02 -16.67 14.99
C GLU A 296 8.41 -16.19 13.59
N GLN A 297 7.70 -16.63 12.55
CA GLN A 297 7.95 -16.19 11.17
C GLN A 297 7.57 -14.72 10.96
N ARG A 298 6.52 -14.24 11.63
CA ARG A 298 6.14 -12.81 11.62
C ARG A 298 7.18 -11.94 12.32
N GLU A 299 7.65 -12.36 13.50
CA GLU A 299 8.73 -11.67 14.21
C GLU A 299 10.04 -11.69 13.38
N LYS A 300 10.36 -12.81 12.74
CA LYS A 300 11.51 -12.91 11.83
C LYS A 300 11.42 -11.88 10.71
N LEU A 301 10.28 -11.76 10.04
CA LEU A 301 10.06 -10.77 8.99
C LEU A 301 10.22 -9.35 9.52
N TYR A 302 9.60 -9.02 10.66
CA TYR A 302 9.69 -7.71 11.28
C TYR A 302 11.14 -7.28 11.54
N LEU A 303 11.92 -8.14 12.21
CA LEU A 303 13.32 -7.88 12.54
C LEU A 303 14.22 -7.85 11.30
N PHE A 304 14.01 -8.77 10.37
CA PHE A 304 14.76 -8.82 9.12
C PHE A 304 14.54 -7.55 8.30
N ASN A 305 13.29 -7.14 8.13
CA ASN A 305 12.93 -5.97 7.35
C ASN A 305 13.49 -4.68 7.96
N ASP A 306 13.47 -4.56 9.29
CA ASP A 306 14.14 -3.45 9.98
C ASP A 306 15.64 -3.41 9.70
N LYS A 307 16.33 -4.56 9.78
CA LYS A 307 17.75 -4.67 9.45
C LYS A 307 18.02 -4.27 7.99
N MET A 308 17.23 -4.77 7.04
CA MET A 308 17.43 -4.48 5.61
C MET A 308 17.27 -2.99 5.30
N ARG A 309 16.31 -2.30 5.92
CA ARG A 309 16.12 -0.85 5.77
C ARG A 309 17.29 -0.01 6.30
N GLN A 310 18.08 -0.55 7.23
CA GLN A 310 19.27 0.11 7.76
C GLN A 310 20.51 -0.09 6.88
N THR A 311 20.55 -1.14 6.06
CA THR A 311 21.78 -1.58 5.39
C THR A 311 21.70 -1.64 3.87
N LYS A 312 20.51 -1.85 3.30
CA LYS A 312 20.32 -2.11 1.87
C LYS A 312 19.63 -0.92 1.17
N PRO A 313 20.03 -0.55 -0.06
CA PRO A 313 19.39 0.50 -0.85
C PRO A 313 18.13 -0.01 -1.58
N LEU A 314 17.18 -0.59 -0.85
CA LEU A 314 15.90 -1.09 -1.37
C LEU A 314 14.77 -0.63 -0.44
N PHE A 315 13.73 -0.02 -0.99
CA PHE A 315 12.59 0.40 -0.18
C PHE A 315 11.60 -0.73 0.02
N THR A 316 11.78 -1.49 1.10
CA THR A 316 10.80 -2.51 1.50
C THR A 316 9.59 -1.85 2.16
N LEU A 317 8.39 -2.34 1.89
CA LEU A 317 7.12 -1.95 2.51
C LEU A 317 6.45 -3.20 3.08
N ASP A 318 6.38 -3.31 4.40
CA ASP A 318 5.74 -4.44 5.08
C ASP A 318 4.32 -4.05 5.47
N PHE A 319 3.36 -4.54 4.69
CA PHE A 319 1.96 -4.14 4.80
C PHE A 319 1.38 -4.44 6.20
N GLN A 320 1.88 -5.47 6.89
CA GLN A 320 1.34 -5.90 8.17
C GLN A 320 2.10 -5.29 9.36
N HIS A 321 3.42 -5.13 9.28
CA HIS A 321 4.26 -4.69 10.41
C HIS A 321 4.72 -3.22 10.33
N ASP A 322 4.35 -2.48 9.28
CA ASP A 322 4.63 -1.04 9.20
C ASP A 322 3.59 -0.16 9.89
N GLY A 323 2.65 -0.74 10.64
CA GLY A 323 1.67 -0.01 11.44
C GLY A 323 2.32 1.03 12.36
N GLU A 324 3.55 0.79 12.82
CA GLU A 324 4.33 1.76 13.61
C GLU A 324 4.74 3.01 12.83
N TYR A 325 4.80 2.99 11.50
CA TYR A 325 5.10 4.18 10.69
C TYR A 325 3.84 4.93 10.30
N VAL A 326 2.75 4.20 10.06
CA VAL A 326 1.52 4.73 9.45
C VAL A 326 0.35 4.87 10.43
N GLY A 327 0.53 4.47 11.69
CA GLY A 327 -0.48 4.56 12.74
C GLY A 327 -1.56 3.49 12.61
N GLY A 328 -1.17 2.23 12.47
CA GLY A 328 -2.09 1.09 12.34
C GLY A 328 -2.66 0.90 10.93
N CYS A 329 -3.89 0.38 10.82
CA CYS A 329 -4.51 0.05 9.53
C CYS A 329 -4.68 1.27 8.63
N ILE A 330 -4.43 1.11 7.32
CA ILE A 330 -4.57 2.19 6.33
C ILE A 330 -5.76 1.97 5.36
N ALA A 331 -6.53 0.91 5.55
CA ALA A 331 -7.73 0.56 4.79
C ALA A 331 -8.92 1.49 5.10
N GLY A 332 -10.07 1.26 4.46
CA GLY A 332 -11.31 1.99 4.68
C GLY A 332 -11.24 3.44 4.20
N GLY A 333 -10.47 3.68 3.14
CA GLY A 333 -10.23 5.01 2.58
C GLY A 333 -9.21 5.84 3.37
N ARG A 334 -8.66 5.37 4.50
CA ARG A 334 -7.73 6.18 5.32
C ARG A 334 -6.48 6.56 4.54
N ARG A 335 -5.88 5.59 3.84
CA ARG A 335 -4.87 5.82 2.78
C ARG A 335 -5.19 5.08 1.50
N TYR A 336 -6.00 4.03 1.54
CA TYR A 336 -6.46 3.38 0.32
C TYR A 336 -7.85 2.75 0.48
N LEU A 337 -8.45 2.43 -0.66
CA LEU A 337 -9.62 1.56 -0.80
C LEU A 337 -9.40 0.59 -1.97
N HIS A 338 -10.23 -0.43 -2.08
CA HIS A 338 -10.24 -1.39 -3.17
C HIS A 338 -11.56 -1.31 -3.96
N ILE A 339 -11.51 -1.50 -5.28
CA ILE A 339 -12.70 -1.73 -6.12
C ILE A 339 -12.46 -2.99 -6.93
N ASN A 340 -13.30 -4.01 -6.69
CA ASN A 340 -13.15 -5.31 -7.34
C ASN A 340 -13.63 -5.27 -8.82
N ALA A 341 -13.44 -6.37 -9.55
CA ALA A 341 -13.79 -6.46 -10.98
C ALA A 341 -15.31 -6.42 -11.27
N ALA A 342 -16.16 -6.58 -10.24
CA ALA A 342 -17.61 -6.44 -10.32
C ALA A 342 -18.10 -5.02 -9.92
N GLY A 343 -17.19 -4.13 -9.53
CA GLY A 343 -17.48 -2.75 -9.15
C GLY A 343 -17.76 -2.53 -7.67
N ASP A 344 -17.71 -3.56 -6.82
CA ASP A 344 -17.91 -3.36 -5.39
C ASP A 344 -16.75 -2.59 -4.78
N VAL A 345 -17.08 -1.59 -3.98
CA VAL A 345 -16.09 -0.75 -3.32
C VAL A 345 -15.84 -1.28 -1.92
N GLU A 346 -14.66 -1.83 -1.71
CA GLU A 346 -14.27 -2.58 -0.51
C GLU A 346 -13.26 -1.78 0.33
N PRO A 347 -13.30 -1.88 1.68
CA PRO A 347 -12.35 -1.16 2.53
C PRO A 347 -10.89 -1.57 2.29
N CYS A 348 -10.64 -2.81 1.91
CA CYS A 348 -9.32 -3.43 1.81
C CYS A 348 -9.36 -4.52 0.75
N VAL A 349 -8.24 -4.72 0.03
CA VAL A 349 -8.11 -5.78 -0.98
C VAL A 349 -8.24 -7.21 -0.41
N PHE A 350 -8.15 -7.35 0.91
CA PHE A 350 -8.32 -8.61 1.64
C PHE A 350 -9.64 -8.68 2.44
N ILE A 351 -10.53 -7.69 2.32
CA ILE A 351 -11.80 -7.62 3.07
C ILE A 351 -12.93 -7.45 2.05
N HIS A 352 -13.39 -8.58 1.51
CA HIS A 352 -14.41 -8.64 0.47
C HIS A 352 -15.81 -8.55 1.08
N TYR A 353 -16.09 -7.39 1.69
CA TYR A 353 -17.40 -7.04 2.21
C TYR A 353 -17.74 -5.60 1.84
N SER A 354 -18.90 -5.40 1.22
CA SER A 354 -19.35 -4.06 0.82
C SER A 354 -20.86 -3.91 0.93
N ASN A 355 -21.29 -2.64 0.90
CA ASN A 355 -22.66 -2.20 0.68
C ASN A 355 -22.71 -1.07 -0.36
N ALA A 356 -21.66 -0.90 -1.17
CA ALA A 356 -21.55 0.13 -2.19
C ALA A 356 -20.89 -0.41 -3.46
N ASN A 357 -21.46 -0.07 -4.62
CA ASN A 357 -20.95 -0.44 -5.93
C ASN A 357 -20.80 0.80 -6.82
N ILE A 358 -19.67 0.90 -7.53
CA ILE A 358 -19.29 2.09 -8.31
C ILE A 358 -20.19 2.34 -9.54
N HIS A 359 -20.91 1.32 -10.02
CA HIS A 359 -21.84 1.49 -11.14
C HIS A 359 -23.09 2.27 -10.75
N ASP A 360 -23.47 2.22 -9.46
CA ASP A 360 -24.71 2.80 -8.96
C ASP A 360 -24.48 3.98 -7.98
N SER A 361 -23.22 4.29 -7.65
CA SER A 361 -22.84 5.30 -6.66
C SER A 361 -21.61 6.09 -7.09
N THR A 362 -21.54 7.36 -6.67
CA THR A 362 -20.30 8.13 -6.85
C THR A 362 -19.21 7.61 -5.91
N LEU A 363 -17.94 7.81 -6.27
CA LEU A 363 -16.80 7.44 -5.42
C LEU A 363 -16.89 8.07 -4.02
N LEU A 364 -17.38 9.30 -3.93
CA LEU A 364 -17.58 9.98 -2.65
C LEU A 364 -18.71 9.34 -1.83
N ASP A 365 -19.79 8.91 -2.47
CA ASP A 365 -20.88 8.22 -1.77
C ASP A 365 -20.40 6.84 -1.27
N CYS A 366 -19.59 6.12 -2.05
CA CYS A 366 -18.96 4.88 -1.61
C CYS A 366 -18.05 5.08 -0.40
N LEU A 367 -17.25 6.15 -0.38
CA LEU A 367 -16.40 6.53 0.77
C LEU A 367 -17.19 6.92 2.02
N ARG A 368 -18.48 7.23 1.88
CA ARG A 368 -19.41 7.55 2.96
C ARG A 368 -20.41 6.43 3.23
N SER A 369 -20.23 5.28 2.56
CA SER A 369 -21.06 4.11 2.78
C SER A 369 -20.90 3.61 4.23
N PRO A 370 -21.89 2.91 4.78
CA PRO A 370 -21.84 2.51 6.19
C PRO A 370 -20.57 1.73 6.56
N ILE A 371 -20.06 0.83 5.71
CA ILE A 371 -18.85 0.06 6.04
C ILE A 371 -17.60 0.94 6.09
N PHE A 372 -17.47 1.93 5.19
CA PHE A 372 -16.37 2.88 5.22
C PHE A 372 -16.45 3.82 6.43
N MET A 373 -17.66 4.17 6.86
CA MET A 373 -17.86 4.98 8.06
C MET A 373 -17.53 4.19 9.34
N GLU A 374 -17.84 2.90 9.40
CA GLU A 374 -17.36 2.03 10.47
C GLU A 374 -15.83 2.03 10.56
N TYR A 375 -15.13 1.87 9.43
CA TYR A 375 -13.67 2.02 9.39
C TYR A 375 -13.19 3.41 9.83
N TYR A 376 -13.90 4.48 9.43
CA TYR A 376 -13.59 5.85 9.82
C TYR A 376 -13.67 6.04 11.34
N HIS A 377 -14.67 5.46 12.02
CA HIS A 377 -14.85 5.61 13.46
C HIS A 377 -13.98 4.66 14.30
N GLU A 378 -13.84 3.41 13.84
CA GLU A 378 -13.23 2.35 14.64
C GLU A 378 -11.71 2.28 14.50
N GLN A 379 -11.11 2.88 13.47
CA GLN A 379 -9.65 2.96 13.35
C GLN A 379 -9.01 3.98 14.31
N PRO A 380 -7.83 3.68 14.89
CA PRO A 380 -7.09 2.41 14.77
C PRO A 380 -7.79 1.28 15.53
N PHE A 381 -7.74 0.03 15.06
CA PHE A 381 -8.47 -1.06 15.72
C PHE A 381 -7.83 -1.52 17.04
N ASN A 382 -6.56 -1.17 17.28
CA ASN A 382 -5.80 -1.49 18.47
C ASN A 382 -4.75 -0.39 18.71
N ASP A 383 -4.44 -0.10 19.96
CA ASP A 383 -3.37 0.84 20.35
C ASP A 383 -1.97 0.21 20.22
N ASN A 384 -1.90 -1.11 20.01
CA ASN A 384 -0.70 -1.81 19.57
C ASN A 384 -0.70 -1.91 18.03
N TYR A 385 0.13 -1.10 17.36
CA TYR A 385 0.18 -1.06 15.90
C TYR A 385 0.89 -2.26 15.24
N MET A 386 1.38 -3.23 16.02
CA MET A 386 1.73 -4.58 15.52
C MET A 386 0.49 -5.47 15.33
N ARG A 387 -0.70 -4.96 15.71
CA ARG A 387 -2.00 -5.60 15.56
C ARG A 387 -2.97 -4.71 14.76
N PRO A 388 -2.62 -4.29 13.52
CA PRO A 388 -3.41 -3.30 12.82
C PRO A 388 -4.65 -3.87 12.14
N CYS A 389 -4.72 -5.16 11.81
CA CYS A 389 -5.77 -5.66 10.92
C CYS A 389 -7.05 -6.04 11.70
N PRO A 390 -8.24 -5.66 11.20
CA PRO A 390 -9.51 -6.05 11.81
C PRO A 390 -9.88 -7.51 11.53
N MET A 391 -9.11 -8.22 10.70
CA MET A 391 -9.29 -9.64 10.41
C MET A 391 -8.21 -10.52 11.05
N LEU A 392 -6.93 -10.16 10.90
CA LEU A 392 -5.82 -11.01 11.35
C LEU A 392 -5.46 -10.86 12.83
N GLU A 393 -5.71 -9.70 13.46
CA GLU A 393 -5.32 -9.48 14.86
C GLU A 393 -6.44 -8.99 15.78
N ASN A 394 -7.53 -8.48 15.21
CA ASN A 394 -8.70 -8.01 15.93
C ASN A 394 -9.98 -8.51 15.23
N PRO A 395 -10.15 -9.83 15.01
CA PRO A 395 -11.26 -10.40 14.23
C PRO A 395 -12.64 -9.91 14.66
N GLU A 396 -12.83 -9.64 15.96
CA GLU A 396 -14.07 -9.09 16.52
C GLU A 396 -14.43 -7.71 15.96
N CYS A 397 -13.44 -6.93 15.51
CA CYS A 397 -13.68 -5.63 14.88
C CYS A 397 -14.33 -5.82 13.50
N LEU A 398 -13.85 -6.77 12.68
CA LEU A 398 -14.45 -7.00 11.37
C LEU A 398 -15.89 -7.52 11.51
N GLU A 399 -16.10 -8.51 12.38
CA GLU A 399 -17.44 -9.05 12.67
C GLU A 399 -18.43 -7.94 13.05
N TYR A 400 -18.03 -7.07 13.99
CA TYR A 400 -18.83 -5.93 14.42
C TYR A 400 -19.13 -4.96 13.27
N MET A 401 -18.10 -4.52 12.53
CA MET A 401 -18.28 -3.51 11.48
C MET A 401 -19.12 -4.03 10.31
N VAL A 402 -18.97 -5.30 9.92
CA VAL A 402 -19.79 -5.91 8.86
C VAL A 402 -21.26 -6.01 9.31
N ALA A 403 -21.50 -6.47 10.55
CA ALA A 403 -22.84 -6.57 11.09
C ALA A 403 -23.54 -5.21 11.22
N GLU A 404 -22.85 -4.20 11.78
CA GLU A 404 -23.42 -2.87 12.00
C GLU A 404 -23.67 -2.11 10.70
N SER A 405 -22.77 -2.24 9.73
CA SER A 405 -22.92 -1.59 8.42
C SER A 405 -23.93 -2.27 7.49
N GLY A 406 -24.33 -3.51 7.79
CA GLY A 406 -25.13 -4.34 6.89
C GLY A 406 -24.41 -4.69 5.59
N ALA A 407 -23.07 -4.65 5.58
CA ALA A 407 -22.27 -5.09 4.44
C ALA A 407 -22.43 -6.61 4.21
N HIS A 408 -22.29 -7.03 2.95
CA HIS A 408 -22.37 -8.42 2.55
C HIS A 408 -21.11 -8.85 1.82
N SER A 409 -20.87 -10.16 1.76
CA SER A 409 -19.71 -10.71 1.06
C SER A 409 -19.77 -10.40 -0.43
N THR A 410 -18.67 -9.85 -0.94
CA THR A 410 -18.47 -9.53 -2.36
C THR A 410 -17.57 -10.57 -3.04
N ASP A 411 -17.29 -11.69 -2.37
CA ASP A 411 -16.54 -12.79 -2.97
C ASP A 411 -17.30 -13.35 -4.18
N LEU A 412 -16.60 -13.45 -5.31
CA LEU A 412 -17.17 -13.77 -6.61
C LEU A 412 -17.29 -15.29 -6.86
N VAL A 413 -16.64 -16.13 -6.04
CA VAL A 413 -16.76 -17.60 -6.13
C VAL A 413 -17.77 -18.13 -5.11
N ALA A 414 -17.53 -17.84 -3.84
CA ALA A 414 -18.24 -18.47 -2.73
C ALA A 414 -18.39 -17.48 -1.59
N GLN A 415 -19.64 -17.15 -1.31
CA GLN A 415 -20.02 -16.32 -0.17
C GLN A 415 -19.46 -16.91 1.13
N GLU A 416 -18.73 -16.07 1.84
CA GLU A 416 -18.12 -16.34 3.14
C GLU A 416 -18.57 -15.22 4.09
N SER A 417 -19.14 -15.59 5.24
CA SER A 417 -19.53 -14.57 6.22
C SER A 417 -18.31 -14.02 6.97
N ALA A 418 -18.44 -12.81 7.54
CA ALA A 418 -17.37 -12.22 8.34
C ALA A 418 -16.98 -13.12 9.52
N GLU A 419 -17.95 -13.79 10.15
CA GLU A 419 -17.73 -14.74 11.23
C GLU A 419 -17.00 -16.00 10.76
N GLU A 420 -17.29 -16.52 9.56
CA GLU A 420 -16.58 -17.66 8.98
C GLU A 420 -15.10 -17.30 8.71
N LEU A 421 -14.86 -16.13 8.10
CA LEU A 421 -13.50 -15.63 7.85
C LEU A 421 -12.74 -15.38 9.17
N CYS A 422 -13.36 -14.69 10.12
CA CYS A 422 -12.75 -14.38 11.41
C CYS A 422 -12.52 -15.65 12.26
N ALA A 423 -13.36 -16.68 12.14
CA ALA A 423 -13.11 -17.96 12.78
C ALA A 423 -11.82 -18.63 12.27
N LYS A 424 -11.50 -18.51 10.97
CA LYS A 424 -10.23 -19.03 10.40
C LYS A 424 -9.00 -18.31 10.97
N THR A 425 -9.09 -17.00 11.21
CA THR A 425 -7.94 -16.18 11.62
C THR A 425 -7.76 -16.06 13.13
N LYS A 426 -8.82 -16.28 13.91
CA LYS A 426 -8.81 -16.13 15.37
C LYS A 426 -7.70 -16.91 16.09
N PRO A 427 -7.43 -18.20 15.79
CA PRO A 427 -6.31 -18.91 16.44
C PRO A 427 -4.95 -18.24 16.18
N ALA A 428 -4.72 -17.73 14.97
CA ALA A 428 -3.49 -17.02 14.64
C ALA A 428 -3.40 -15.65 15.32
N ALA A 429 -4.53 -14.94 15.44
CA ALA A 429 -4.63 -13.67 16.16
C ALA A 429 -4.26 -13.84 17.65
N GLU A 430 -4.83 -14.87 18.30
CA GLU A 430 -4.57 -15.20 19.70
C GLU A 430 -3.10 -15.60 19.93
N ALA A 431 -2.51 -16.37 19.01
CA ALA A 431 -1.10 -16.76 19.08
C ALA A 431 -0.14 -15.59 18.87
N TRP A 432 -0.48 -14.63 17.99
CA TRP A 432 0.34 -13.46 17.71
C TRP A 432 0.28 -12.40 18.83
N ALA A 433 -0.87 -12.22 19.47
CA ALA A 433 -1.10 -11.18 20.48
C ALA A 433 0.02 -11.06 21.56
N PRO A 434 0.48 -12.14 22.23
CA PRO A 434 1.56 -12.03 23.21
C PRO A 434 2.92 -11.66 22.60
N VAL A 435 3.21 -12.10 21.38
CA VAL A 435 4.46 -11.75 20.67
C VAL A 435 4.44 -10.27 20.26
N ALA A 436 3.32 -9.82 19.69
CA ALA A 436 3.08 -8.43 19.34
C ALA A 436 3.21 -7.51 20.55
N GLU A 437 2.66 -7.90 21.71
CA GLU A 437 2.73 -7.13 22.94
C GLU A 437 4.16 -7.04 23.48
N ARG A 438 4.92 -8.14 23.46
CA ARG A 438 6.34 -8.13 23.82
C ARG A 438 7.13 -7.19 22.91
N LEU A 439 6.98 -7.31 21.59
CA LEU A 439 7.69 -6.46 20.62
C LEU A 439 7.31 -5.00 20.76
N TRP A 440 6.02 -4.70 20.93
CA TRP A 440 5.50 -3.35 21.08
C TRP A 440 5.96 -2.67 22.37
N THR A 441 6.17 -3.41 23.46
CA THR A 441 6.62 -2.85 24.74
C THR A 441 8.12 -2.93 24.99
N ASP A 442 8.88 -3.59 24.11
CA ASP A 442 10.34 -3.72 24.21
C ASP A 442 11.07 -2.38 24.02
N LYS A 443 11.64 -1.85 25.11
CA LYS A 443 12.37 -0.58 25.12
C LYS A 443 13.76 -0.63 24.48
N GLU A 444 14.29 -1.82 24.27
CA GLU A 444 15.61 -2.04 23.65
C GLU A 444 15.48 -2.55 22.21
N GLY A 445 14.25 -2.83 21.76
CA GLY A 445 13.96 -3.32 20.43
C GLY A 445 14.14 -2.27 19.32
N PRO A 446 13.98 -2.66 18.04
CA PRO A 446 14.01 -1.70 16.94
C PRO A 446 12.84 -0.71 17.03
N ARG A 447 12.99 0.45 16.37
CA ARG A 447 11.92 1.45 16.18
C ARG A 447 11.29 2.03 17.45
N VAL A 448 11.96 1.95 18.61
CA VAL A 448 11.47 2.50 19.91
C VAL A 448 10.93 3.93 19.78
N LYS A 449 11.63 4.81 19.05
CA LYS A 449 11.20 6.21 18.81
C LYS A 449 9.81 6.34 18.18
N ASN A 450 9.38 5.34 17.40
CA ASN A 450 8.06 5.33 16.79
C ASN A 450 6.96 5.09 17.83
N ARG A 451 7.26 4.27 18.84
CA ARG A 451 6.35 3.81 19.89
C ARG A 451 6.20 4.79 21.06
N GLU A 452 7.06 5.80 21.12
CA GLU A 452 7.00 6.92 22.09
C GLU A 452 5.88 7.92 21.80
N ARG A 453 5.27 7.84 20.61
CA ARG A 453 4.34 8.88 20.12
C ARG A 453 2.92 8.33 20.03
N ASP A 454 1.99 8.98 20.73
CA ASP A 454 0.58 8.57 20.78
C ASP A 454 -0.15 8.65 19.42
N ASN A 455 0.34 9.46 18.47
CA ASN A 455 -0.33 9.72 17.18
C ASN A 455 0.59 9.51 15.97
N ILE A 456 1.51 8.56 16.04
CA ILE A 456 2.41 8.26 14.93
C ILE A 456 1.64 7.91 13.64
N GLY A 457 2.02 8.51 12.51
CA GLY A 457 1.45 8.22 11.18
C GLY A 457 0.02 8.74 10.95
N MET A 458 -0.61 9.31 11.97
CA MET A 458 -1.94 9.90 11.91
C MET A 458 -1.89 11.29 11.27
N ALA A 459 -2.88 11.60 10.42
CA ALA A 459 -3.06 12.95 9.88
C ALA A 459 -3.64 13.89 10.94
N GLU A 460 -3.56 15.21 10.72
CA GLU A 460 -4.19 16.21 11.61
C GLU A 460 -5.71 15.97 11.72
N THR A 461 -6.34 15.55 10.62
CA THR A 461 -7.76 15.15 10.57
C THR A 461 -8.07 13.91 11.42
N ASP A 462 -7.18 12.91 11.46
CA ASP A 462 -7.34 11.74 12.35
C ASP A 462 -7.34 12.17 13.82
N ILE A 463 -6.36 12.99 14.22
CA ILE A 463 -6.20 13.47 15.60
C ILE A 463 -7.39 14.35 16.02
N ALA A 464 -7.84 15.23 15.13
CA ALA A 464 -9.00 16.09 15.38
C ALA A 464 -10.29 15.26 15.56
N LYS A 465 -10.46 14.19 14.77
CA LYS A 465 -11.57 13.23 14.91
C LYS A 465 -11.51 12.53 16.26
N PHE A 466 -10.38 11.96 16.67
CA PHE A 466 -10.27 11.29 17.98
C PHE A 466 -10.64 12.22 19.13
N LYS A 467 -10.19 13.49 19.07
CA LYS A 467 -10.58 14.50 20.05
C LYS A 467 -12.08 14.80 20.05
N LYS A 468 -12.71 14.87 18.88
CA LYS A 468 -14.17 15.07 18.72
C LYS A 468 -14.94 13.89 19.33
N ASP A 469 -14.45 12.68 19.13
CA ASP A 469 -15.10 11.43 19.56
C ASP A 469 -14.76 11.07 21.02
N GLY A 470 -13.93 11.87 21.70
CA GLY A 470 -13.47 11.60 23.07
C GLY A 470 -12.54 10.38 23.18
N ARG A 471 -11.98 9.94 22.06
CA ARG A 471 -11.09 8.77 21.97
C ARG A 471 -9.64 9.18 22.27
N VAL A 472 -9.03 8.50 23.23
CA VAL A 472 -7.62 8.68 23.58
C VAL A 472 -6.83 7.50 23.06
N ILE A 473 -5.88 7.76 22.16
CA ILE A 473 -4.92 6.76 21.68
C ILE A 473 -3.72 6.77 22.61
N ARG A 474 -3.29 5.60 23.08
CA ARG A 474 -2.22 5.47 24.06
C ARG A 474 -0.99 4.78 23.48
N GLY A 475 0.17 5.39 23.65
CA GLY A 475 1.46 4.82 23.25
C GLY A 475 1.83 3.55 24.01
N ALA A 476 2.89 2.87 23.58
CA ALA A 476 3.25 1.54 24.04
C ALA A 476 3.46 1.41 25.57
N TRP A 477 4.00 2.44 26.20
CA TRP A 477 4.37 2.45 27.62
C TRP A 477 3.44 3.28 28.51
N ASP A 478 2.30 3.72 27.98
CA ASP A 478 1.27 4.34 28.82
C ASP A 478 0.72 3.28 29.80
N PRO A 479 0.81 3.48 31.13
CA PRO A 479 0.31 2.53 32.12
C PRO A 479 -1.20 2.33 32.08
N GLU A 480 -1.95 3.24 31.45
CA GLU A 480 -3.39 3.15 31.26
C GLU A 480 -3.77 2.57 29.88
N ARG A 481 -2.81 2.11 29.07
CA ARG A 481 -3.11 1.46 27.79
C ARG A 481 -3.83 0.13 28.00
N ASP A 482 -4.97 0.00 27.33
CA ASP A 482 -5.67 -1.28 27.21
C ASP A 482 -5.15 -2.03 25.95
N PRO A 483 -4.57 -3.24 26.08
CA PRO A 483 -4.02 -3.98 24.95
C PRO A 483 -5.09 -4.65 24.06
N ARG A 484 -6.37 -4.58 24.45
CA ARG A 484 -7.49 -5.13 23.69
C ARG A 484 -7.88 -4.19 22.54
N SER A 485 -8.65 -4.70 21.59
CA SER A 485 -9.13 -3.91 20.46
C SER A 485 -10.10 -2.80 20.88
N ALA A 486 -10.29 -1.82 20.01
CA ALA A 486 -11.22 -0.70 20.23
C ALA A 486 -12.67 -1.19 20.49
N ILE A 487 -13.12 -2.22 19.77
CA ILE A 487 -14.47 -2.79 19.94
C ILE A 487 -14.57 -3.60 21.24
N ALA A 488 -13.54 -4.36 21.61
CA ALA A 488 -13.52 -5.07 22.89
C ALA A 488 -13.60 -4.09 24.08
N GLN A 489 -12.94 -2.93 23.99
CA GLN A 489 -13.01 -1.88 25.02
C GLN A 489 -14.44 -1.29 25.14
N LYS A 490 -15.13 -1.05 24.01
CA LYS A 490 -16.50 -0.50 23.98
C LYS A 490 -17.55 -1.46 24.53
N THR A 491 -17.45 -2.75 24.19
CA THR A 491 -18.45 -3.78 24.53
C THR A 491 -18.42 -4.19 26.01
N GLU A 492 -17.34 -3.93 26.74
CA GLU A 492 -17.30 -4.11 28.19
C GLU A 492 -17.69 -2.85 28.96
N ALA A 493 -17.39 -1.64 28.46
CA ALA A 493 -17.82 -0.40 29.10
C ALA A 493 -19.36 -0.21 29.13
N SER A 494 -20.07 -0.99 28.31
CA SER A 494 -21.54 -1.04 28.23
C SER A 494 -22.18 -2.14 29.10
N LYS A 495 -21.38 -2.96 29.80
CA LYS A 495 -21.81 -3.93 30.81
C LYS A 495 -21.56 -3.39 32.21
#